data_AF-A0A6G3WSP7-F1
#
_entry.id   AF-A0A6G3WSP7-F1
#
_cell.length_a   1.000
_cell.length_b   1.000
_cell.length_c   1.000
_cell.angle_alpha   90.00
_cell.angle_beta   90.00
_cell.angle_gamma   90.00
#
_symmetry.space_group_name_H-M   'P 1'
#
loop_
_entity.id
_entity.type
_entity.pdbx_description
1 polymer ?
#
loop_
_entity_poly.entity_id
_entity_poly.type
_entity_poly.pdbx_seq_one_letter_code
_entity_poly.pdbx_strand_id
1 'polypeptide(L)' 'HRIVMSFAVAGLRTPGLTYDDPGCVRKTFPGFHEVFQDFAGGVLP' A
#
# COMPACT_ATOMS: atom_id res chain seq x y z
N HIS A 1 -3.84 9.82 -0.55
CA HIS A 1 -2.87 9.08 0.30
C HIS A 1 -3.60 8.06 1.16
N ARG A 2 -4.45 8.47 2.11
CA ARG A 2 -5.18 7.55 2.99
C ARG A 2 -6.04 6.53 2.24
N ILE A 3 -6.81 6.98 1.24
CA ILE A 3 -7.60 6.07 0.39
C ILE A 3 -6.69 5.03 -0.29
N VAL A 4 -5.57 5.44 -0.89
CA VAL A 4 -4.59 4.50 -1.47
C VAL A 4 -4.07 3.50 -0.43
N MET A 5 -3.72 3.96 0.77
CA MET A 5 -3.27 3.08 1.86
C MET A 5 -4.37 2.10 2.28
N SER A 6 -5.63 2.53 2.35
CA SER A 6 -6.78 1.66 2.61
C SER A 6 -7.02 0.64 1.49
N PHE A 7 -6.85 1.05 0.23
CA PHE A 7 -6.96 0.15 -0.92
C PHE A 7 -5.82 -0.87 -0.96
N ALA A 8 -4.61 -0.51 -0.53
CA ALA A 8 -3.52 -1.48 -0.37
C ALA A 8 -3.89 -2.61 0.62
N VAL A 9 -4.56 -2.27 1.73
CA VAL A 9 -5.10 -3.27 2.67
C VAL A 9 -6.22 -4.10 2.03
N ALA A 10 -7.16 -3.47 1.35
CA ALA A 10 -8.24 -4.17 0.65
C ALA A 10 -7.70 -5.14 -0.42
N GLY A 11 -6.62 -4.77 -1.10
CA GLY A 11 -5.94 -5.57 -2.11
C GLY A 11 -5.38 -6.90 -1.60
N LEU A 12 -5.11 -7.02 -0.29
CA LEU A 12 -4.67 -8.30 0.32
C LEU A 12 -5.70 -9.42 0.16
N ARG A 13 -6.99 -9.09 -0.04
CA ARG A 13 -8.08 -10.06 -0.19
C ARG A 13 -8.82 -9.95 -1.52
N THR A 14 -8.43 -9.01 -2.39
CA THR A 14 -9.08 -8.75 -3.66
C THR A 14 -8.05 -8.78 -4.79
N PRO A 15 -7.80 -9.96 -5.39
CA PRO A 15 -6.87 -10.08 -6.52
C PRO A 15 -7.26 -9.16 -7.67
N GLY A 16 -6.28 -8.44 -8.22
CA GLY A 16 -6.49 -7.52 -9.35
C GLY A 16 -6.97 -6.11 -8.96
N LEU A 17 -7.08 -5.78 -7.67
CA LEU A 17 -7.41 -4.42 -7.23
C LEU A 17 -6.27 -3.45 -7.59
N THR A 18 -6.61 -2.39 -8.32
CA THR A 18 -5.71 -1.27 -8.65
C THR A 18 -6.33 0.07 -8.23
N TYR A 19 -5.54 1.14 -8.26
CA TYR A 19 -5.97 2.50 -7.94
C TYR A 19 -5.18 3.52 -8.79
N ASP A 20 -5.82 4.63 -9.16
CA ASP A 20 -5.37 5.50 -10.26
C ASP A 20 -4.07 6.28 -9.99
N ASP A 21 -3.83 6.72 -8.75
CA ASP A 21 -2.63 7.47 -8.37
C ASP A 21 -1.92 6.82 -7.17
N PRO A 22 -1.13 5.76 -7.42
CA PRO A 22 -0.39 5.09 -6.36
C PRO A 22 0.70 5.97 -5.73
N GLY A 23 1.19 6.98 -6.45
CA GLY A 23 2.26 7.86 -6.00
C GLY A 23 1.81 8.91 -4.98
N CYS A 24 0.51 9.17 -4.87
CA CYS A 24 0.00 10.22 -3.98
C CYS A 24 0.49 10.06 -2.52
N VAL A 25 0.67 8.83 -2.04
CA VAL A 25 1.16 8.56 -0.67
C VAL A 25 2.47 9.26 -0.34
N ARG A 26 3.31 9.56 -1.36
CA ARG A 26 4.62 10.19 -1.18
C ARG A 26 4.57 11.50 -0.41
N LYS A 27 3.49 12.27 -0.51
CA LYS A 27 3.36 13.55 0.21
C LYS A 27 3.25 13.39 1.74
N THR A 28 2.80 12.25 2.25
CA THR A 28 2.71 12.01 3.70
C THR A 28 3.51 10.80 4.19
N PHE A 29 3.81 9.86 3.30
CA PHE A 29 4.59 8.67 3.60
C PHE A 29 5.34 8.19 2.34
N PRO A 30 6.52 8.76 2.07
CA PRO A 30 7.35 8.44 0.89
C PRO A 30 7.63 6.96 0.66
N GLY A 31 7.92 6.19 1.71
CA GLY A 31 8.28 4.77 1.63
C GLY A 31 7.13 3.80 1.94
N PHE A 32 5.88 4.22 1.73
CA PHE A 32 4.72 3.42 2.11
C PHE A 32 4.71 2.04 1.44
N HIS A 33 4.99 1.98 0.13
CA HIS A 33 4.85 0.75 -0.65
C HIS A 33 5.91 -0.28 -0.26
N GLU A 34 7.15 0.13 -0.01
CA GLU A 34 8.21 -0.75 0.49
C GLU A 34 7.86 -1.31 1.87
N VAL A 35 7.47 -0.45 2.81
CA VAL A 35 7.09 -0.87 4.17
C VAL A 35 5.87 -1.79 4.15
N PHE A 36 4.87 -1.47 3.33
CA PHE A 36 3.66 -2.29 3.24
C PHE A 36 3.93 -3.64 2.57
N GLN A 37 4.83 -3.70 1.59
CA GLN A 37 5.29 -4.96 1.00
C GLN A 37 6.00 -5.83 2.03
N ASP A 38 6.89 -5.26 2.84
CA ASP A 38 7.58 -5.98 3.91
C ASP A 38 6.59 -6.51 4.97
N PHE A 39 5.61 -5.70 5.34
CA PHE A 39 4.52 -6.09 6.24
C PHE A 39 3.69 -7.24 5.67
N ALA A 40 3.21 -7.11 4.43
CA ALA A 40 2.37 -8.10 3.78
C ALA A 40 3.11 -9.42 3.49
N GLY A 41 4.42 -9.35 3.23
CA GLY A 41 5.30 -10.49 3.07
C GLY A 41 5.72 -11.17 4.38
N GLY A 42 5.36 -10.60 5.54
CA GLY A 42 5.74 -11.14 6.85
C GLY A 42 7.23 -10.99 7.16
N VAL A 43 7.89 -9.97 6.60
CA VAL A 43 9.35 -9.75 6.70
C VAL A 43 9.72 -8.68 7.73
N LEU A 44 8.75 -8.07 8.40
CA LEU A 44 9.04 -7.26 9.60
C LEU A 44 9.41 -8.17 10.78
N PRO A 45 10.45 -7.83 11.57
CA PRO A 45 10.69 -8.50 12.86
C PRO A 45 9.50 -8.39 13.82
#